data_AF-W4FAJ7-F1
#
_entry.id   AF-W4FAJ7-F1
#
_cell.length_a   1.000
_cell.length_b   1.000
_cell.length_c   1.000
_cell.angle_alpha   90.00
_cell.angle_beta   90.00
_cell.angle_gamma   90.00
#
_symmetry.space_group_name_H-M   'P 1'
#
loop_
_entity.id
_entity.type
_entity.pdbx_description
1 polymer ?
#
loop_
_entity_poly.entity_id
_entity_poly.type
_entity_poly.pdbx_seq_one_letter_code
_entity_poly.pdbx_strand_id
1 'polypeptide(L)'
;MSGDIRSLHQHVRQVERERDGCMIELNDLKQTYRTLVVEMDALEGTHRQLNSTRTELGNANAALRHQHVRQVERERDGCMIELNDLKQTYRTLVVEMDALEGTHRQLNSTRTELGNANAALRHQLQEVVRERDAAAQQVTDLDMQVQVNLTQIKQLTQQLQQLQDKQLSTVRSHEMLSGALSSQHAVATELAQDRVESAATNSSLNQRLASLQAQLHNSVHDRTELTNQVAQLGLDKQRLEALLASVRSQVATLQMQSTQHQEDKAALVHALNQGVAFSPATTSQRLSTSSRGSNTSRRNAGTSPATSAGSQTMQEAEERCRSLEARLSRQDATIQVQ
;
A
#
# COMPACT_ATOMS: atom_id res chain seq x y z
N MET A 1 -140.82 168.66 -17.62
CA MET A 1 -140.78 168.34 -16.18
C MET A 1 -141.29 166.94 -15.83
N SER A 2 -142.54 166.53 -16.13
CA SER A 2 -143.04 165.17 -15.74
C SER A 2 -142.41 164.00 -16.53
N GLY A 3 -141.96 164.22 -17.77
CA GLY A 3 -141.28 163.20 -18.57
C GLY A 3 -139.86 162.93 -18.07
N ASP A 4 -139.13 164.00 -17.74
CA ASP A 4 -137.72 163.97 -17.33
C ASP A 4 -137.54 163.17 -16.03
N ILE A 5 -138.46 163.35 -15.07
CA ILE A 5 -138.51 162.58 -13.83
C ILE A 5 -138.70 161.07 -14.10
N ARG A 6 -139.52 160.68 -15.08
CA ARG A 6 -139.71 159.27 -15.44
C ARG A 6 -138.50 158.68 -16.14
N SER A 7 -137.86 159.43 -17.04
CA SER A 7 -136.60 159.04 -17.67
C SER A 7 -135.49 158.82 -16.62
N LEU A 8 -135.36 159.75 -15.67
CA LEU A 8 -134.42 159.65 -14.56
C LEU A 8 -134.67 158.42 -13.67
N HIS A 9 -135.94 158.12 -13.31
CA HIS A 9 -136.27 156.91 -12.55
C HIS A 9 -135.96 155.61 -13.34
N GLN A 10 -136.14 155.60 -14.66
CA GLN A 10 -135.79 154.45 -15.49
C GLN A 10 -134.27 154.27 -15.59
N HIS A 11 -133.51 155.36 -15.68
CA HIS A 11 -132.05 155.34 -15.70
C HIS A 11 -131.47 154.93 -14.34
N VAL A 12 -131.99 155.45 -13.23
CA VAL A 12 -131.62 154.99 -11.87
C VAL A 12 -131.85 153.48 -11.73
N ARG A 13 -133.03 152.98 -12.12
CA ARG A 13 -133.32 151.53 -12.13
C ARG A 13 -132.48 150.71 -13.10
N GLN A 14 -131.79 151.33 -14.06
CA GLN A 14 -130.83 150.66 -14.94
C GLN A 14 -129.45 150.59 -14.25
N VAL A 15 -128.96 151.71 -13.73
CA VAL A 15 -127.72 151.80 -12.95
C VAL A 15 -127.77 150.93 -11.69
N GLU A 16 -128.92 150.79 -11.03
CA GLU A 16 -129.11 149.87 -9.91
C GLU A 16 -128.95 148.40 -10.33
N ARG A 17 -129.55 147.99 -11.45
CA ARG A 17 -129.40 146.62 -11.99
C ARG A 17 -127.99 146.34 -12.50
N GLU A 18 -127.32 147.34 -13.08
CA GLU A 18 -125.92 147.23 -13.50
C GLU A 18 -124.99 147.13 -12.30
N ARG A 19 -125.18 147.96 -11.26
CA ARG A 19 -124.48 147.86 -9.97
C ARG A 19 -124.66 146.48 -9.35
N ASP A 20 -125.89 145.97 -9.31
CA ASP A 20 -126.19 144.70 -8.65
C ASP A 20 -125.67 143.50 -9.48
N GLY A 21 -125.70 143.58 -10.82
CA GLY A 21 -125.02 142.62 -11.70
C GLY A 21 -123.51 142.59 -11.47
N CYS A 22 -122.84 143.74 -11.52
CA CYS A 22 -121.42 143.87 -11.20
C CYS A 22 -121.09 143.42 -9.75
N MET A 23 -122.02 143.56 -8.80
CA MET A 23 -121.85 143.08 -7.43
C MET A 23 -121.92 141.55 -7.34
N ILE A 24 -122.80 140.91 -8.13
CA ILE A 24 -122.88 139.45 -8.26
C ILE A 24 -121.58 138.95 -8.91
N GLU A 25 -121.20 139.46 -10.09
CA GLU A 25 -119.97 139.07 -10.79
C GLU A 25 -118.72 139.25 -9.92
N LEU A 26 -118.62 140.34 -9.16
CA LEU A 26 -117.52 140.59 -8.23
C LEU A 26 -117.51 139.60 -7.05
N ASN A 27 -118.67 139.13 -6.59
CA ASN A 27 -118.75 138.14 -5.51
C ASN A 27 -118.47 136.72 -6.02
N ASP A 28 -118.92 136.38 -7.22
CA ASP A 28 -118.61 135.11 -7.89
C ASP A 28 -117.10 135.04 -8.18
N LEU A 29 -116.50 136.09 -8.75
CA LEU A 29 -115.05 136.16 -8.99
C LEU A 29 -114.22 136.05 -7.70
N LYS A 30 -114.65 136.69 -6.60
CA LYS A 30 -114.04 136.49 -5.27
C LYS A 30 -114.16 135.05 -4.79
N GLN A 31 -115.27 134.38 -5.08
CA GLN A 31 -115.48 132.99 -4.68
C GLN A 31 -114.62 132.03 -5.52
N THR A 32 -114.55 132.23 -6.84
CA THR A 32 -113.62 131.49 -7.72
C THR A 32 -112.17 131.69 -7.30
N TYR A 33 -111.77 132.92 -6.95
CA TYR A 33 -110.41 133.19 -6.45
C TYR A 33 -110.13 132.46 -5.13
N ARG A 34 -111.07 132.43 -4.18
CA ARG A 34 -110.93 131.65 -2.94
C ARG A 34 -110.78 130.15 -3.22
N THR A 35 -111.60 129.59 -4.12
CA THR A 35 -111.49 128.18 -4.52
C THR A 35 -110.10 127.90 -5.13
N LEU A 36 -109.62 128.74 -6.03
CA LEU A 36 -108.31 128.60 -6.67
C LEU A 36 -107.15 128.66 -5.66
N VAL A 37 -107.24 129.51 -4.63
CA VAL A 37 -106.25 129.55 -3.54
C VAL A 37 -106.26 128.25 -2.73
N VAL A 38 -107.44 127.72 -2.38
CA VAL A 38 -107.55 126.43 -1.65
C VAL A 38 -107.05 125.26 -2.51
N GLU A 39 -107.30 125.26 -3.81
CA GLU A 39 -106.75 124.28 -4.76
C GLU A 39 -105.23 124.40 -4.88
N MET A 40 -104.68 125.62 -4.89
CA MET A 40 -103.23 125.87 -4.89
C MET A 40 -102.58 125.36 -3.60
N ASP A 41 -103.12 125.69 -2.43
CA ASP A 41 -102.63 125.21 -1.13
C ASP A 41 -102.64 123.67 -1.05
N ALA A 42 -103.70 123.03 -1.58
CA ALA A 42 -103.80 121.58 -1.68
C ALA A 42 -102.77 120.99 -2.65
N LEU A 43 -102.56 121.62 -3.83
CA LEU A 43 -101.53 121.21 -4.79
C LEU A 43 -100.13 121.32 -4.19
N GLU A 44 -99.79 122.41 -3.50
CA GLU A 44 -98.52 122.52 -2.77
C GLU A 44 -98.39 121.44 -1.69
N GLY A 45 -99.48 121.12 -0.97
CA GLY A 45 -99.55 120.01 -0.03
C GLY A 45 -99.16 118.67 -0.68
N THR A 46 -99.79 118.32 -1.81
CA THR A 46 -99.45 117.10 -2.55
C THR A 46 -98.03 117.14 -3.12
N HIS A 47 -97.52 118.30 -3.54
CA HIS A 47 -96.15 118.44 -4.02
C HIS A 47 -95.11 118.19 -2.91
N ARG A 48 -95.36 118.71 -1.70
CA ARG A 48 -94.54 118.43 -0.50
C ARG A 48 -94.52 116.93 -0.18
N GLN A 49 -95.67 116.26 -0.23
CA GLN A 49 -95.80 114.82 0.02
C GLN A 49 -95.12 113.95 -1.08
N LEU A 50 -95.25 114.34 -2.35
CA LEU A 50 -94.53 113.69 -3.45
C LEU A 50 -93.01 113.86 -3.34
N ASN A 51 -92.54 115.00 -2.81
CA ASN A 51 -91.11 115.22 -2.59
C ASN A 51 -90.55 114.46 -1.38
N SER A 52 -91.31 114.30 -0.28
CA SER A 52 -90.89 113.47 0.85
C SER A 52 -90.80 111.99 0.44
N THR A 53 -91.87 111.45 -0.16
CA THR A 53 -91.91 110.07 -0.64
C THR A 53 -90.86 109.78 -1.72
N ARG A 54 -90.58 110.72 -2.62
CA ARG A 54 -89.44 110.63 -3.56
C ARG A 54 -88.09 110.53 -2.84
N THR A 55 -87.91 111.28 -1.75
CA THR A 55 -86.67 111.27 -0.95
C THR A 55 -86.54 109.96 -0.16
N GLU A 56 -87.62 109.49 0.45
CA GLU A 56 -87.72 108.21 1.16
C GLU A 56 -87.40 107.02 0.22
N LEU A 57 -88.01 106.99 -0.97
CA LEU A 57 -87.73 105.98 -2.00
C LEU A 57 -86.29 106.06 -2.53
N GLY A 58 -85.74 107.27 -2.67
CA GLY A 58 -84.33 107.47 -3.02
C GLY A 58 -83.38 106.86 -1.99
N ASN A 59 -83.62 107.14 -0.71
CA ASN A 59 -82.84 106.61 0.42
C ASN A 59 -82.97 105.08 0.54
N ALA A 60 -84.18 104.54 0.40
CA ALA A 60 -84.43 103.09 0.43
C ALA A 60 -83.72 102.36 -0.73
N ASN A 61 -83.78 102.91 -1.94
CA ASN A 61 -83.08 102.37 -3.12
C ASN A 61 -81.55 102.43 -2.95
N ALA A 62 -81.02 103.51 -2.39
CA ALA A 62 -79.60 103.60 -2.05
C ALA A 62 -79.17 102.55 -1.01
N ALA A 63 -79.95 102.37 0.06
CA ALA A 63 -79.70 101.36 1.10
C ALA A 63 -79.72 99.93 0.52
N LEU A 64 -80.73 99.59 -0.29
CA LEU A 64 -80.85 98.29 -0.95
C LEU A 64 -79.66 98.03 -1.90
N ARG A 65 -79.22 99.04 -2.66
CA ARG A 65 -78.03 98.93 -3.53
C ARG A 65 -76.76 98.68 -2.72
N HIS A 66 -76.54 99.42 -1.62
CA HIS A 66 -75.38 99.19 -0.75
C HIS A 66 -75.42 97.81 -0.07
N GLN A 67 -76.60 97.31 0.32
CA GLN A 67 -76.76 95.97 0.86
C GLN A 67 -76.45 94.90 -0.19
N HIS A 68 -76.94 95.05 -1.42
CA HIS A 68 -76.71 94.11 -2.51
C HIS A 68 -75.24 94.08 -2.95
N VAL A 69 -74.59 95.23 -3.12
CA VAL A 69 -73.14 95.30 -3.42
C VAL A 69 -72.34 94.57 -2.33
N ARG A 70 -72.59 94.88 -1.04
CA ARG A 70 -71.93 94.18 0.08
C ARG A 70 -72.24 92.69 0.16
N GLN A 71 -73.30 92.20 -0.49
CA GLN A 71 -73.62 90.76 -0.57
C GLN A 71 -72.79 90.11 -1.68
N VAL A 72 -72.81 90.69 -2.89
CA VAL A 72 -72.02 90.22 -4.04
C VAL A 72 -70.51 90.25 -3.74
N GLU A 73 -70.02 91.24 -2.99
CA GLU A 73 -68.63 91.29 -2.54
C GLU A 73 -68.27 90.14 -1.61
N ARG A 74 -69.14 89.79 -0.64
CA ARG A 74 -68.92 88.65 0.28
C ARG A 74 -69.01 87.30 -0.44
N GLU A 75 -69.90 87.18 -1.42
CA GLU A 75 -70.02 85.97 -2.26
C GLU A 75 -68.78 85.80 -3.16
N ARG A 76 -68.33 86.88 -3.82
CA ARG A 76 -67.07 86.92 -4.58
C ARG A 76 -65.89 86.49 -3.72
N ASP A 77 -65.77 87.05 -2.52
CA ASP A 77 -64.63 86.79 -1.64
C ASP A 77 -64.65 85.36 -1.08
N GLY A 78 -65.84 84.80 -0.82
CA GLY A 78 -66.02 83.38 -0.51
C GLY A 78 -65.54 82.47 -1.65
N CYS A 79 -66.05 82.68 -2.87
CA CYS A 79 -65.62 81.90 -4.04
C CYS A 79 -64.13 82.06 -4.36
N MET A 80 -63.52 83.20 -4.03
CA MET A 80 -62.07 83.41 -4.17
C MET A 80 -61.25 82.60 -3.15
N ILE A 81 -61.78 82.34 -1.95
CA ILE A 81 -61.15 81.45 -0.97
C ILE A 81 -61.26 79.99 -1.47
N GLU A 82 -62.46 79.53 -1.79
CA GLU A 82 -62.73 78.17 -2.31
C GLU A 82 -61.86 77.84 -3.54
N LEU A 83 -61.72 78.80 -4.47
CA LEU A 83 -60.89 78.66 -5.66
C LEU A 83 -59.39 78.53 -5.33
N ASN A 84 -58.91 79.14 -4.24
CA ASN A 84 -57.52 79.03 -3.82
C ASN A 84 -57.25 77.72 -3.05
N ASP A 85 -58.20 77.28 -2.22
CA ASP A 85 -58.13 75.99 -1.53
C ASP A 85 -58.18 74.82 -2.51
N LEU A 86 -59.03 74.91 -3.55
CA LEU A 86 -59.09 73.92 -4.63
C LEU A 86 -57.78 73.90 -5.45
N LYS A 87 -57.20 75.06 -5.78
CA LYS A 87 -55.87 75.13 -6.43
C LYS A 87 -54.77 74.52 -5.56
N GLN A 88 -54.83 74.70 -4.24
CA GLN A 88 -53.84 74.13 -3.34
C GLN A 88 -53.99 72.61 -3.22
N THR A 89 -55.23 72.11 -3.10
CA THR A 89 -55.55 70.68 -3.12
C THR A 89 -55.07 70.02 -4.42
N TYR A 90 -55.30 70.66 -5.57
CA TYR A 90 -54.83 70.17 -6.86
C TYR A 90 -53.30 70.09 -6.96
N ARG A 91 -52.56 71.09 -6.42
CA ARG A 91 -51.08 71.03 -6.36
C ARG A 91 -50.59 69.87 -5.51
N THR A 92 -51.19 69.64 -4.35
CA THR A 92 -50.84 68.51 -3.48
C THR A 92 -51.06 67.18 -4.22
N LEU A 93 -52.22 67.01 -4.87
CA LEU A 93 -52.55 65.79 -5.61
C LEU A 93 -51.57 65.50 -6.77
N VAL A 94 -51.08 66.54 -7.47
CA VAL A 94 -50.05 66.37 -8.51
C VAL A 94 -48.73 65.86 -7.90
N VAL A 95 -48.28 66.43 -6.78
CA VAL A 95 -47.05 65.98 -6.09
C VAL A 95 -47.19 64.56 -5.52
N GLU A 96 -48.37 64.20 -5.01
CA GLU A 96 -48.69 62.83 -4.59
C GLU A 96 -48.68 61.85 -5.77
N MET A 97 -49.20 62.25 -6.93
CA MET A 97 -49.17 61.44 -8.16
C MET A 97 -47.73 61.22 -8.66
N ASP A 98 -46.90 62.26 -8.72
CA ASP A 98 -45.47 62.16 -9.08
C ASP A 98 -44.71 61.20 -8.14
N ALA A 99 -45.00 61.28 -6.83
CA ALA A 99 -44.43 60.40 -5.82
C ALA A 99 -44.91 58.94 -5.99
N LEU A 100 -46.19 58.73 -6.28
CA LEU A 100 -46.75 57.40 -6.58
C LEU A 100 -46.10 56.78 -7.82
N GLU A 101 -45.93 57.53 -8.91
CA GLU A 101 -45.19 57.02 -10.07
C GLU A 101 -43.72 56.69 -9.72
N GLY A 102 -43.07 57.53 -8.91
CA GLY A 102 -41.72 57.29 -8.39
C GLY A 102 -41.61 55.96 -7.64
N THR A 103 -42.52 55.70 -6.70
CA THR A 103 -42.55 54.41 -5.97
C THR A 103 -42.90 53.23 -6.88
N HIS A 104 -43.78 53.39 -7.88
CA HIS A 104 -44.10 52.32 -8.82
C HIS A 104 -42.88 51.95 -9.70
N ARG A 105 -42.10 52.94 -10.15
CA ARG A 105 -40.83 52.73 -10.87
C ARG A 105 -39.83 51.93 -10.02
N GLN A 106 -39.66 52.30 -8.74
CA GLN A 106 -38.79 51.58 -7.79
C GLN A 106 -39.26 50.14 -7.52
N LEU A 107 -40.57 49.94 -7.34
CA LEU A 107 -41.17 48.62 -7.15
C LEU A 107 -40.98 47.71 -8.38
N ASN A 108 -41.06 48.28 -9.59
CA ASN A 108 -40.76 47.54 -10.82
C ASN A 108 -39.28 47.17 -10.93
N SER A 109 -38.35 48.07 -10.56
CA SER A 109 -36.91 47.76 -10.52
C SER A 109 -36.60 46.59 -9.58
N THR A 110 -37.00 46.71 -8.31
CA THR A 110 -36.77 45.67 -7.29
C THR A 110 -37.45 44.34 -7.65
N ARG A 111 -38.61 44.37 -8.33
CA ARG A 111 -39.27 43.18 -8.90
C ARG A 111 -38.44 42.53 -10.02
N THR A 112 -37.81 43.30 -10.90
CA THR A 112 -36.92 42.75 -11.94
C THR A 112 -35.60 42.21 -11.35
N GLU A 113 -35.02 42.91 -10.38
CA GLU A 113 -33.82 42.46 -9.64
C GLU A 113 -34.07 41.13 -8.92
N LEU A 114 -35.20 41.02 -8.20
CA LEU A 114 -35.61 39.79 -7.51
C LEU A 114 -35.96 38.67 -8.50
N GLY A 115 -36.51 39.00 -9.67
CA GLY A 115 -36.70 38.05 -10.77
C GLY A 115 -35.37 37.47 -11.29
N ASN A 116 -34.39 38.34 -11.53
CA ASN A 116 -33.05 37.96 -11.99
C ASN A 116 -32.30 37.12 -10.93
N ALA A 117 -32.35 37.51 -9.66
CA ALA A 117 -31.76 36.74 -8.56
C ALA A 117 -32.38 35.34 -8.43
N ASN A 118 -33.71 35.23 -8.58
CA ASN A 118 -34.41 33.95 -8.55
C ASN A 118 -34.06 33.06 -9.77
N ALA A 119 -33.85 33.66 -10.95
CA ALA A 119 -33.33 32.93 -12.11
C ALA A 119 -31.89 32.42 -11.89
N ALA A 120 -31.00 33.24 -11.33
CA ALA A 120 -29.63 32.84 -11.00
C ALA A 120 -29.58 31.69 -9.97
N LEU A 121 -30.38 31.79 -8.89
CA LEU A 121 -30.50 30.72 -7.88
C LEU A 121 -31.02 29.40 -8.45
N ARG A 122 -31.94 29.45 -9.44
CA ARG A 122 -32.42 28.25 -10.14
C ARG A 122 -31.33 27.60 -10.98
N HIS A 123 -30.50 28.39 -11.67
CA HIS A 123 -29.36 27.85 -12.42
C HIS A 123 -28.31 27.22 -11.48
N GLN A 124 -27.92 27.91 -10.39
CA GLN A 124 -27.00 27.35 -9.39
C GLN A 124 -27.52 26.05 -8.78
N LEU A 125 -28.83 25.96 -8.50
CA LEU A 125 -29.44 24.73 -7.98
C LEU A 125 -29.45 23.60 -9.02
N GLN A 126 -29.60 23.90 -10.32
CA GLN A 126 -29.46 22.92 -11.39
C GLN A 126 -28.00 22.43 -11.54
N GLU A 127 -27.02 23.32 -11.41
CA GLU A 127 -25.60 22.98 -11.44
C GLU A 127 -25.21 22.07 -10.28
N VAL A 128 -25.57 22.43 -9.04
CA VAL A 128 -25.33 21.61 -7.83
C VAL A 128 -26.03 20.24 -7.92
N VAL A 129 -27.23 20.16 -8.50
CA VAL A 129 -27.90 18.87 -8.77
C VAL A 129 -27.11 18.03 -9.78
N ARG A 130 -26.61 18.64 -10.87
CA ARG A 130 -25.80 17.95 -11.88
C ARG A 130 -24.46 17.46 -11.32
N GLU A 131 -23.83 18.23 -10.43
CA GLU A 131 -22.60 17.86 -9.74
C GLU A 131 -22.81 16.73 -8.72
N ARG A 132 -23.89 16.80 -7.94
CA ARG A 132 -24.32 15.70 -7.05
C ARG A 132 -24.50 14.40 -7.84
N ASP A 133 -25.16 14.45 -8.99
CA ASP A 133 -25.47 13.25 -9.77
C ASP A 133 -24.22 12.67 -10.47
N ALA A 134 -23.29 13.53 -10.90
CA ALA A 134 -21.97 13.09 -11.37
C ALA A 134 -21.14 12.45 -10.25
N ALA A 135 -21.15 13.03 -9.04
CA ALA A 135 -20.45 12.47 -7.88
C ALA A 135 -21.09 11.14 -7.42
N ALA A 136 -22.42 11.01 -7.49
CA ALA A 136 -23.12 9.76 -7.19
C ALA A 136 -22.72 8.65 -8.17
N GLN A 137 -22.63 8.93 -9.48
CA GLN A 137 -22.13 7.98 -10.46
C GLN A 137 -20.67 7.57 -10.16
N GLN A 138 -19.80 8.53 -9.86
CA GLN A 138 -18.40 8.25 -9.50
C GLN A 138 -18.29 7.35 -8.26
N VAL A 139 -19.16 7.52 -7.26
CA VAL A 139 -19.24 6.64 -6.09
C VAL A 139 -19.67 5.22 -6.48
N THR A 140 -20.64 5.05 -7.39
CA THR A 140 -21.02 3.70 -7.88
C THR A 140 -19.92 3.04 -8.70
N ASP A 141 -19.19 3.79 -9.53
CA ASP A 141 -18.07 3.29 -10.32
C ASP A 141 -16.92 2.82 -9.41
N LEU A 142 -16.63 3.59 -8.35
CA LEU A 142 -15.61 3.25 -7.35
C LEU A 142 -16.00 2.04 -6.49
N ASP A 143 -17.25 1.89 -6.06
CA ASP A 143 -17.69 0.68 -5.34
C ASP A 143 -17.57 -0.56 -6.23
N MET A 144 -18.01 -0.48 -7.50
CA MET A 144 -17.79 -1.57 -8.47
C MET A 144 -16.30 -1.94 -8.60
N GLN A 145 -15.40 -0.94 -8.67
CA GLN A 145 -13.96 -1.19 -8.72
C GLN A 145 -13.43 -1.84 -7.42
N VAL A 146 -13.95 -1.43 -6.25
CA VAL A 146 -13.63 -2.05 -4.95
C VAL A 146 -14.09 -3.50 -4.89
N GLN A 147 -15.29 -3.83 -5.37
CA GLN A 147 -15.79 -5.21 -5.41
C GLN A 147 -14.94 -6.10 -6.35
N VAL A 148 -14.51 -5.58 -7.50
CA VAL A 148 -13.58 -6.27 -8.41
C VAL A 148 -12.24 -6.52 -7.74
N ASN A 149 -11.63 -5.49 -7.13
CA ASN A 149 -10.35 -5.60 -6.43
C ASN A 149 -10.42 -6.58 -5.25
N LEU A 150 -11.49 -6.53 -4.45
CA LEU A 150 -11.74 -7.46 -3.34
C LEU A 150 -11.86 -8.92 -3.85
N THR A 151 -12.46 -9.12 -5.02
CA THR A 151 -12.59 -10.44 -5.66
C THR A 151 -11.23 -10.96 -6.16
N GLN A 152 -10.43 -10.11 -6.78
CA GLN A 152 -9.05 -10.45 -7.19
C GLN A 152 -8.17 -10.79 -5.98
N ILE A 153 -8.24 -10.01 -4.90
CA ILE A 153 -7.51 -10.27 -3.65
C ILE A 153 -7.90 -11.65 -3.09
N LYS A 154 -9.21 -11.96 -2.99
CA LYS A 154 -9.69 -13.29 -2.55
C LYS A 154 -9.14 -14.43 -3.41
N GLN A 155 -9.09 -14.26 -4.73
CA GLN A 155 -8.52 -15.27 -5.64
C GLN A 155 -7.01 -15.45 -5.44
N LEU A 156 -6.25 -14.36 -5.31
CA LEU A 156 -4.80 -14.40 -5.06
C LEU A 156 -4.48 -15.02 -3.69
N THR A 157 -5.24 -14.69 -2.63
CA THR A 157 -5.10 -15.33 -1.32
C THR A 157 -5.35 -16.83 -1.38
N GLN A 158 -6.37 -17.29 -2.13
CA GLN A 158 -6.61 -18.73 -2.34
C GLN A 158 -5.47 -19.41 -3.13
N GLN A 159 -4.92 -18.75 -4.15
CA GLN A 159 -3.77 -19.28 -4.89
C GLN A 159 -2.51 -19.39 -4.01
N LEU A 160 -2.25 -18.38 -3.16
CA LEU A 160 -1.14 -18.42 -2.19
C LEU A 160 -1.31 -19.56 -1.18
N GLN A 161 -2.51 -19.75 -0.62
CA GLN A 161 -2.79 -20.87 0.28
C GLN A 161 -2.53 -22.22 -0.42
N GLN A 162 -3.04 -22.41 -1.65
CA GLN A 162 -2.82 -23.63 -2.42
C GLN A 162 -1.33 -23.88 -2.74
N LEU A 163 -0.53 -22.84 -2.94
CA LEU A 163 0.92 -22.95 -3.12
C LEU A 163 1.61 -23.31 -1.80
N GLN A 164 1.21 -22.72 -0.68
CA GLN A 164 1.73 -23.02 0.65
C GLN A 164 1.40 -24.47 1.07
N ASP A 165 0.18 -24.95 0.83
CA ASP A 165 -0.23 -26.32 1.11
C ASP A 165 0.56 -27.34 0.26
N LYS A 166 0.79 -27.03 -1.03
CA LYS A 166 1.67 -27.81 -1.90
C LYS A 166 3.11 -27.81 -1.40
N GLN A 167 3.63 -26.65 -0.97
CA GLN A 167 4.99 -26.55 -0.43
C GLN A 167 5.14 -27.40 0.84
N LEU A 168 4.21 -27.30 1.79
CA LEU A 168 4.18 -28.14 2.99
C LEU A 168 4.09 -29.64 2.67
N SER A 169 3.32 -30.02 1.65
CA SER A 169 3.29 -31.39 1.15
C SER A 169 4.64 -31.84 0.59
N THR A 170 5.31 -31.00 -0.22
CA THR A 170 6.64 -31.32 -0.77
C THR A 170 7.71 -31.42 0.33
N VAL A 171 7.69 -30.53 1.33
CA VAL A 171 8.60 -30.59 2.49
C VAL A 171 8.43 -31.90 3.24
N ARG A 172 7.19 -32.28 3.61
CA ARG A 172 6.92 -33.59 4.25
C ARG A 172 7.38 -34.77 3.41
N SER A 173 7.21 -34.72 2.09
CA SER A 173 7.68 -35.79 1.20
C SER A 173 9.22 -35.87 1.18
N HIS A 174 9.91 -34.73 1.22
CA HIS A 174 11.37 -34.67 1.29
C HIS A 174 11.90 -35.08 2.67
N GLU A 175 11.18 -34.78 3.76
CA GLU A 175 11.49 -35.26 5.12
C GLU A 175 11.38 -36.79 5.19
N MET A 176 10.31 -37.38 4.65
CA MET A 176 10.17 -38.85 4.58
C MET A 176 11.25 -39.50 3.70
N LEU A 177 11.56 -38.93 2.54
CA LEU A 177 12.63 -39.42 1.67
C LEU A 177 14.01 -39.28 2.34
N SER A 178 14.27 -38.19 3.06
CA SER A 178 15.49 -37.98 3.83
C SER A 178 15.62 -38.98 4.99
N GLY A 179 14.53 -39.22 5.72
CA GLY A 179 14.48 -40.24 6.77
C GLY A 179 14.70 -41.66 6.22
N ALA A 180 14.09 -41.99 5.09
CA ALA A 180 14.29 -43.27 4.40
C ALA A 180 15.73 -43.44 3.90
N LEU A 181 16.33 -42.39 3.33
CA LEU A 181 17.71 -42.40 2.82
C LEU A 181 18.73 -42.44 3.97
N SER A 182 18.46 -41.77 5.09
CA SER A 182 19.25 -41.85 6.33
C SER A 182 19.17 -43.25 6.95
N SER A 183 17.99 -43.86 7.01
CA SER A 183 17.80 -45.25 7.42
C SER A 183 18.53 -46.23 6.49
N GLN A 184 18.44 -46.04 5.17
CA GLN A 184 19.19 -46.82 4.19
C GLN A 184 20.70 -46.63 4.36
N HIS A 185 21.17 -45.43 4.71
CA HIS A 185 22.58 -45.17 4.98
C HIS A 185 23.04 -45.86 6.27
N ALA A 186 22.24 -45.85 7.34
CA ALA A 186 22.51 -46.58 8.57
C ALA A 186 22.66 -48.09 8.33
N VAL A 187 21.69 -48.70 7.62
CA VAL A 187 21.76 -50.12 7.19
C VAL A 187 22.96 -50.38 6.28
N ALA A 188 23.32 -49.44 5.39
CA ALA A 188 24.51 -49.56 4.55
C ALA A 188 25.81 -49.46 5.35
N THR A 189 25.88 -48.66 6.43
CA THR A 189 27.04 -48.60 7.32
C THR A 189 27.15 -49.83 8.22
N GLU A 190 26.02 -50.35 8.73
CA GLU A 190 25.94 -51.62 9.47
C GLU A 190 26.43 -52.78 8.59
N LEU A 191 25.88 -52.92 7.39
CA LEU A 191 26.27 -53.96 6.44
C LEU A 191 27.70 -53.77 5.87
N ALA A 192 28.25 -52.55 5.92
CA ALA A 192 29.67 -52.31 5.65
C ALA A 192 30.56 -52.71 6.84
N GLN A 193 30.12 -52.48 8.07
CA GLN A 193 30.82 -52.93 9.28
C GLN A 193 30.81 -54.47 9.37
N ASP A 194 29.68 -55.13 9.14
CA ASP A 194 29.58 -56.60 8.99
C ASP A 194 30.60 -57.15 7.99
N ARG A 195 30.79 -56.46 6.86
CA ARG A 195 31.79 -56.83 5.84
C ARG A 195 33.23 -56.61 6.32
N VAL A 196 33.50 -55.58 7.12
CA VAL A 196 34.82 -55.36 7.73
C VAL A 196 35.11 -56.39 8.82
N GLU A 197 34.13 -56.74 9.65
CA GLU A 197 34.27 -57.78 10.67
C GLU A 197 34.37 -59.19 10.04
N SER A 198 33.63 -59.45 8.95
CA SER A 198 33.79 -60.64 8.11
C SER A 198 35.18 -60.68 7.44
N ALA A 199 35.68 -59.55 6.92
CA ALA A 199 37.02 -59.48 6.35
C ALA A 199 38.12 -59.64 7.41
N ALA A 200 37.94 -59.12 8.63
CA ALA A 200 38.88 -59.25 9.74
C ALA A 200 38.93 -60.69 10.28
N THR A 201 37.76 -61.33 10.48
CA THR A 201 37.69 -62.74 10.88
C THR A 201 38.28 -63.64 9.79
N ASN A 202 37.95 -63.44 8.52
CA ASN A 202 38.55 -64.16 7.38
C ASN A 202 40.06 -63.91 7.27
N SER A 203 40.55 -62.69 7.52
CA SER A 203 41.98 -62.38 7.60
C SER A 203 42.68 -63.15 8.74
N SER A 204 42.06 -63.21 9.93
CA SER A 204 42.60 -63.98 11.06
C SER A 204 42.61 -65.50 10.78
N LEU A 205 41.61 -66.01 10.07
CA LEU A 205 41.56 -67.40 9.59
C LEU A 205 42.69 -67.66 8.58
N ASN A 206 42.89 -66.78 7.59
CA ASN A 206 43.99 -66.89 6.64
C ASN A 206 45.37 -66.78 7.30
N GLN A 207 45.55 -65.92 8.31
CA GLN A 207 46.78 -65.82 9.09
C GLN A 207 47.05 -67.12 9.88
N ARG A 208 46.01 -67.76 10.42
CA ARG A 208 46.08 -69.07 11.08
C ARG A 208 46.33 -70.22 10.10
N LEU A 209 45.82 -70.11 8.87
CA LEU A 209 46.09 -71.04 7.78
C LEU A 209 47.56 -70.94 7.33
N ALA A 210 48.09 -69.72 7.19
CA ALA A 210 49.48 -69.46 6.88
C ALA A 210 50.44 -69.93 7.98
N SER A 211 50.08 -69.77 9.26
CA SER A 211 50.92 -70.30 10.35
C SER A 211 50.91 -71.83 10.43
N LEU A 212 49.78 -72.48 10.13
CA LEU A 212 49.71 -73.93 9.97
C LEU A 212 50.52 -74.42 8.75
N GLN A 213 50.50 -73.69 7.63
CA GLN A 213 51.35 -73.99 6.46
C GLN A 213 52.84 -73.83 6.79
N ALA A 214 53.23 -72.81 7.56
CA ALA A 214 54.61 -72.64 8.02
C ALA A 214 55.06 -73.74 8.99
N GLN A 215 54.20 -74.16 9.92
CA GLN A 215 54.45 -75.31 10.80
C GLN A 215 54.61 -76.61 10.00
N LEU A 216 53.76 -76.83 8.98
CA LEU A 216 53.88 -77.97 8.08
C LEU A 216 55.22 -77.93 7.31
N HIS A 217 55.59 -76.78 6.74
CA HIS A 217 56.85 -76.59 6.04
C HIS A 217 58.08 -76.90 6.92
N ASN A 218 58.07 -76.42 8.18
CA ASN A 218 59.13 -76.73 9.13
C ASN A 218 59.19 -78.23 9.44
N SER A 219 58.06 -78.90 9.67
CA SER A 219 58.03 -80.35 9.90
C SER A 219 58.53 -81.17 8.70
N VAL A 220 58.37 -80.65 7.47
CA VAL A 220 58.95 -81.24 6.25
C VAL A 220 60.47 -81.04 6.21
N HIS A 221 60.98 -79.89 6.68
CA HIS A 221 62.40 -79.59 6.78
C HIS A 221 63.11 -80.48 7.82
N ASP A 222 62.57 -80.58 9.03
CA ASP A 222 63.06 -81.46 10.10
C ASP A 222 63.15 -82.93 9.61
N ARG A 223 62.12 -83.38 8.88
CA ARG A 223 62.08 -84.71 8.26
C ARG A 223 63.18 -84.88 7.20
N THR A 224 63.52 -83.86 6.42
CA THR A 224 64.65 -83.94 5.47
C THR A 224 66.01 -83.97 6.17
N GLU A 225 66.22 -83.25 7.27
CA GLU A 225 67.45 -83.36 8.06
C GLU A 225 67.62 -84.76 8.66
N LEU A 226 66.57 -85.31 9.28
CA LEU A 226 66.56 -86.67 9.81
C LEU A 226 66.84 -87.73 8.72
N THR A 227 66.29 -87.54 7.52
CA THR A 227 66.55 -88.44 6.37
C THR A 227 68.04 -88.42 5.98
N ASN A 228 68.67 -87.25 5.97
CA ASN A 228 70.10 -87.11 5.69
C ASN A 228 70.98 -87.76 6.78
N GLN A 229 70.61 -87.61 8.07
CA GLN A 229 71.34 -88.27 9.17
C GLN A 229 71.29 -89.80 9.08
N VAL A 230 70.15 -90.37 8.70
CA VAL A 230 70.01 -91.83 8.48
C VAL A 230 70.87 -92.31 7.31
N ALA A 231 70.93 -91.54 6.21
CA ALA A 231 71.82 -91.85 5.08
C ALA A 231 73.30 -91.84 5.48
N GLN A 232 73.72 -90.86 6.30
CA GLN A 232 75.07 -90.75 6.82
C GLN A 232 75.48 -92.00 7.64
N LEU A 233 74.61 -92.43 8.57
CA LEU A 233 74.83 -93.62 9.40
C LEU A 233 74.87 -94.93 8.59
N GLY A 234 74.16 -95.00 7.46
CA GLY A 234 74.21 -96.13 6.54
C GLY A 234 75.60 -96.34 5.91
N LEU A 235 76.30 -95.25 5.57
CA LEU A 235 77.63 -95.30 4.96
C LEU A 235 78.71 -95.76 5.95
N ASP A 236 78.68 -95.27 7.19
CA ASP A 236 79.66 -95.68 8.20
C ASP A 236 79.43 -97.12 8.67
N LYS A 237 78.18 -97.61 8.67
CA LYS A 237 77.88 -99.04 8.86
C LYS A 237 78.56 -99.91 7.79
N GLN A 238 78.42 -99.57 6.50
CA GLN A 238 79.05 -100.34 5.42
C GLN A 238 80.58 -100.36 5.51
N ARG A 239 81.20 -99.26 5.96
CA ARG A 239 82.64 -99.20 6.24
C ARG A 239 83.08 -100.18 7.33
N LEU A 240 82.32 -100.27 8.43
CA LEU A 240 82.61 -101.19 9.52
C LEU A 240 82.42 -102.65 9.12
N GLU A 241 81.37 -102.96 8.34
CA GLU A 241 81.14 -104.30 7.80
C GLU A 241 82.26 -104.76 6.84
N ALA A 242 82.76 -103.86 5.99
CA ALA A 242 83.90 -104.15 5.10
C ALA A 242 85.21 -104.40 5.87
N LEU A 243 85.49 -103.62 6.94
CA LEU A 243 86.63 -103.86 7.83
C LEU A 243 86.53 -105.22 8.52
N LEU A 244 85.35 -105.58 9.02
CA LEU A 244 85.12 -106.84 9.72
C LEU A 244 85.22 -108.06 8.79
N ALA A 245 84.84 -107.92 7.51
CA ALA A 245 85.08 -108.94 6.49
C ALA A 245 86.59 -109.14 6.20
N SER A 246 87.36 -108.05 6.11
CA SER A 246 88.82 -108.10 5.90
C SER A 246 89.54 -108.87 7.03
N VAL A 247 89.22 -108.58 8.29
CA VAL A 247 89.80 -109.28 9.46
C VAL A 247 89.45 -110.77 9.45
N ARG A 248 88.20 -111.14 9.11
CA ARG A 248 87.80 -112.56 9.00
C ARG A 248 88.61 -113.31 7.93
N SER A 249 88.93 -112.67 6.81
CA SER A 249 89.76 -113.24 5.75
C SER A 249 91.20 -113.52 6.21
N GLN A 250 91.79 -112.61 6.99
CA GLN A 250 93.13 -112.79 7.57
C GLN A 250 93.19 -113.90 8.63
N VAL A 251 92.14 -114.05 9.46
CA VAL A 251 92.07 -115.16 10.44
C VAL A 251 92.01 -116.52 9.73
N ALA A 252 91.19 -116.64 8.67
CA ALA A 252 91.07 -117.89 7.91
C ALA A 252 92.40 -118.34 7.26
N THR A 253 93.17 -117.40 6.70
CA THR A 253 94.48 -117.72 6.08
C THR A 253 95.52 -118.14 7.12
N LEU A 254 95.54 -117.52 8.30
CA LEU A 254 96.44 -117.91 9.39
C LEU A 254 96.09 -119.29 9.99
N GLN A 255 94.80 -119.62 10.11
CA GLN A 255 94.39 -120.96 10.57
C GLN A 255 94.83 -122.07 9.58
N MET A 256 94.72 -121.82 8.27
CA MET A 256 95.15 -122.75 7.23
C MET A 256 96.67 -123.01 7.23
N GLN A 257 97.48 -121.97 7.47
CA GLN A 257 98.94 -122.12 7.60
C GLN A 257 99.34 -122.92 8.86
N SER A 258 98.60 -122.77 9.95
CA SER A 258 98.82 -123.54 11.19
C SER A 258 98.62 -125.04 10.99
N THR A 259 97.57 -125.45 10.26
CA THR A 259 97.33 -126.86 9.93
C THR A 259 98.41 -127.47 9.04
N GLN A 260 98.89 -126.74 8.03
CA GLN A 260 99.93 -127.24 7.10
C GLN A 260 101.23 -127.63 7.84
N HIS A 261 101.69 -126.78 8.76
CA HIS A 261 102.90 -127.04 9.55
C HIS A 261 102.77 -128.20 10.56
N GLN A 262 101.54 -128.61 10.88
CA GLN A 262 101.28 -129.75 11.76
C GLN A 262 101.52 -131.09 11.02
N GLU A 263 101.24 -131.13 9.71
CA GLU A 263 101.36 -132.33 8.87
C GLU A 263 102.82 -132.58 8.43
N ASP A 264 103.55 -131.54 8.02
CA ASP A 264 104.97 -131.63 7.63
C ASP A 264 105.84 -132.29 8.72
N LYS A 265 105.50 -132.04 10.00
CA LYS A 265 106.21 -132.59 11.15
C LYS A 265 105.99 -134.09 11.35
N ALA A 266 104.86 -134.64 10.89
CA ALA A 266 104.57 -136.07 10.97
C ALA A 266 105.32 -136.86 9.89
N ALA A 267 105.46 -136.30 8.68
CA ALA A 267 106.17 -136.94 7.58
C ALA A 267 107.68 -137.13 7.86
N LEU A 268 108.31 -136.15 8.52
CA LEU A 268 109.77 -136.09 8.70
C LEU A 268 110.36 -137.25 9.54
N VAL A 269 109.55 -137.95 10.34
CA VAL A 269 110.00 -139.07 11.19
C VAL A 269 110.09 -140.40 10.42
N HIS A 270 109.33 -140.54 9.32
CA HIS A 270 109.36 -141.76 8.49
C HIS A 270 110.40 -141.71 7.35
N ALA A 271 111.00 -140.56 7.07
CA ALA A 271 112.04 -140.35 6.06
C ALA A 271 113.45 -140.82 6.51
N LEU A 272 113.52 -142.04 7.02
CA LEU A 272 114.76 -142.75 7.35
C LEU A 272 115.58 -143.08 6.08
N ASN A 273 116.88 -143.36 6.30
CA ASN A 273 117.69 -144.30 5.50
C ASN A 273 118.11 -143.97 4.04
N GLN A 274 117.85 -142.81 3.42
CA GLN A 274 118.51 -142.49 2.14
C GLN A 274 118.65 -141.00 1.75
N GLY A 275 119.90 -140.53 1.70
CA GLY A 275 120.48 -139.88 0.50
C GLY A 275 120.07 -138.46 0.07
N VAL A 276 121.00 -137.53 0.31
CA VAL A 276 121.35 -136.37 -0.56
C VAL A 276 120.45 -135.11 -0.56
N ALA A 277 121.13 -134.00 -0.25
CA ALA A 277 120.74 -132.59 -0.20
C ALA A 277 119.97 -131.97 -1.39
N PHE A 278 119.26 -130.86 -1.14
CA PHE A 278 119.72 -129.49 -1.53
C PHE A 278 118.92 -128.37 -0.81
N SER A 279 119.27 -127.10 -1.07
CA SER A 279 118.80 -125.86 -0.39
C SER A 279 118.09 -124.90 -1.40
N PRO A 280 117.91 -123.57 -1.16
CA PRO A 280 117.03 -122.87 -0.20
C PRO A 280 116.17 -121.72 -0.84
N ALA A 281 115.54 -120.86 0.00
CA ALA A 281 115.31 -119.40 -0.23
C ALA A 281 114.13 -118.97 -1.18
N THR A 282 113.56 -117.73 -1.26
CA THR A 282 113.71 -116.44 -0.51
C THR A 282 112.62 -115.36 -0.83
N THR A 283 112.47 -114.33 0.04
CA THR A 283 112.31 -112.86 -0.26
C THR A 283 111.00 -112.22 -0.84
N SER A 284 110.23 -111.56 0.06
CA SER A 284 110.07 -110.08 0.27
C SER A 284 109.42 -109.08 -0.74
N GLN A 285 109.06 -107.89 -0.18
CA GLN A 285 108.65 -106.58 -0.75
C GLN A 285 107.16 -106.42 -1.19
N ARG A 286 106.47 -105.25 -1.25
CA ARG A 286 106.47 -103.81 -0.78
C ARG A 286 105.44 -103.12 -1.75
N LEU A 287 104.65 -102.03 -1.51
CA LEU A 287 105.01 -100.59 -1.49
C LEU A 287 103.73 -99.65 -1.62
N SER A 288 103.68 -98.47 -0.97
CA SER A 288 103.02 -97.16 -1.38
C SER A 288 101.46 -96.99 -1.61
N THR A 289 100.73 -95.82 -1.58
CA THR A 289 100.93 -94.37 -1.20
C THR A 289 99.62 -93.48 -1.21
N SER A 290 99.63 -92.28 -0.56
CA SER A 290 98.75 -91.05 -0.73
C SER A 290 97.38 -90.99 0.04
N SER A 291 96.59 -89.88 0.14
CA SER A 291 96.57 -88.51 -0.48
C SER A 291 96.10 -87.34 0.48
N ARG A 292 95.38 -86.28 0.02
CA ARG A 292 95.19 -84.94 0.70
C ARG A 292 94.03 -84.03 0.13
N GLY A 293 93.37 -83.13 0.92
CA GLY A 293 92.32 -82.13 0.49
C GLY A 293 91.92 -81.02 1.52
N SER A 294 91.14 -79.96 1.18
CA SER A 294 90.89 -78.76 2.06
C SER A 294 89.83 -77.66 1.64
N ASN A 295 89.32 -76.84 2.61
CA ASN A 295 88.89 -75.38 2.57
C ASN A 295 87.51 -74.88 1.99
N THR A 296 86.90 -73.66 2.24
CA THR A 296 86.77 -72.66 3.38
C THR A 296 85.75 -71.47 3.15
N SER A 297 84.98 -71.02 4.20
CA SER A 297 84.53 -69.62 4.59
C SER A 297 83.49 -68.67 3.87
N ARG A 298 82.53 -68.10 4.68
CA ARG A 298 82.08 -66.66 4.93
C ARG A 298 81.26 -65.71 3.97
N ARG A 299 80.22 -65.02 4.55
CA ARG A 299 79.90 -63.53 4.69
C ARG A 299 78.82 -62.70 3.88
N ASN A 300 78.37 -61.59 4.52
CA ASN A 300 77.76 -60.27 4.07
C ASN A 300 76.24 -60.08 3.75
N ALA A 301 75.68 -58.86 3.52
CA ALA A 301 75.39 -57.68 4.42
C ALA A 301 74.82 -56.39 3.69
N GLY A 302 73.97 -55.54 4.35
CA GLY A 302 73.56 -54.13 3.95
C GLY A 302 72.10 -53.92 3.44
N THR A 303 71.44 -52.71 3.32
CA THR A 303 71.67 -51.29 3.76
C THR A 303 70.37 -50.41 3.64
N SER A 304 70.39 -49.10 4.00
CA SER A 304 69.24 -48.10 4.08
C SER A 304 69.49 -46.83 3.17
N PRO A 305 68.89 -45.57 3.26
CA PRO A 305 67.87 -44.92 4.17
C PRO A 305 66.86 -43.83 3.55
N ALA A 306 66.12 -43.09 4.41
CA ALA A 306 65.61 -41.67 4.29
C ALA A 306 64.40 -41.31 3.35
N THR A 307 63.73 -40.11 3.35
CA THR A 307 63.99 -38.72 3.88
C THR A 307 62.68 -37.91 4.20
N SER A 308 62.70 -36.57 4.39
CA SER A 308 61.66 -35.71 5.02
C SER A 308 61.50 -34.26 4.47
N ALA A 309 60.39 -33.55 4.80
CA ALA A 309 60.11 -32.07 4.85
C ALA A 309 58.63 -31.74 4.46
N GLY A 310 57.98 -30.62 4.82
CA GLY A 310 58.34 -29.42 5.61
C GLY A 310 57.10 -28.51 5.87
N SER A 311 57.24 -27.39 6.61
CA SER A 311 56.11 -26.60 7.18
C SER A 311 55.88 -25.23 6.52
N GLN A 312 54.63 -24.87 6.16
CA GLN A 312 54.27 -23.49 5.74
C GLN A 312 52.74 -23.18 5.75
N THR A 313 52.06 -23.11 6.90
CA THR A 313 50.57 -22.99 6.93
C THR A 313 49.93 -21.97 7.91
N MET A 314 50.66 -21.38 8.88
CA MET A 314 50.00 -20.56 9.92
C MET A 314 49.67 -19.13 9.44
N GLN A 315 50.56 -18.51 8.66
CA GLN A 315 50.48 -17.08 8.33
C GLN A 315 49.34 -16.75 7.35
N GLU A 316 49.00 -17.68 6.46
CA GLU A 316 47.90 -17.54 5.50
C GLU A 316 46.51 -17.65 6.16
N ALA A 317 46.42 -18.19 7.38
CA ALA A 317 45.18 -18.25 8.15
C ALA A 317 44.84 -16.89 8.79
N GLU A 318 45.84 -16.18 9.32
CA GLU A 318 45.63 -14.89 10.00
C GLU A 318 45.09 -13.80 9.05
N GLU A 319 45.62 -13.72 7.83
CA GLU A 319 45.15 -12.73 6.85
C GLU A 319 43.70 -13.01 6.41
N ARG A 320 43.32 -14.29 6.31
CA ARG A 320 41.93 -14.69 6.00
C ARG A 320 40.97 -14.33 7.14
N CYS A 321 41.39 -14.45 8.41
CA CYS A 321 40.60 -13.99 9.55
C CYS A 321 40.38 -12.47 9.54
N ARG A 322 41.44 -11.65 9.39
CA ARG A 322 41.31 -10.18 9.32
C ARG A 322 40.45 -9.73 8.14
N SER A 323 40.51 -10.44 7.01
CA SER A 323 39.67 -10.20 5.83
C SER A 323 38.19 -10.47 6.08
N LEU A 324 37.85 -11.44 6.95
CA LEU A 324 36.47 -11.74 7.35
C LEU A 324 35.94 -10.74 8.38
N GLU A 325 36.73 -10.36 9.38
CA GLU A 325 36.36 -9.32 10.35
C GLU A 325 36.07 -7.97 9.66
N ALA A 326 36.92 -7.57 8.71
CA ALA A 326 36.74 -6.37 7.91
C ALA A 326 35.51 -6.40 6.97
N ARG A 327 34.94 -7.59 6.71
CA ARG A 327 33.67 -7.75 5.98
C ARG A 327 32.47 -7.73 6.91
N LEU A 328 32.51 -8.42 8.04
CA LEU A 328 31.46 -8.42 9.06
C LEU A 328 31.17 -7.01 9.57
N SER A 329 32.21 -6.27 9.96
CA SER A 329 32.08 -4.89 10.44
C SER A 329 31.42 -3.94 9.42
N ARG A 330 31.56 -4.19 8.11
CA ARG A 330 30.85 -3.43 7.06
C ARG A 330 29.39 -3.84 6.91
N GLN A 331 29.05 -5.10 7.16
CA GLN A 331 27.64 -5.55 7.14
C GLN A 331 26.88 -5.00 8.35
N ASP A 332 27.47 -5.05 9.55
CA ASP A 332 26.85 -4.48 10.77
C ASP A 332 26.60 -2.97 10.62
N ALA A 333 27.58 -2.24 10.06
CA ALA A 333 27.45 -0.81 9.75
C ALA A 333 26.39 -0.50 8.67
N THR A 334 25.98 -1.49 7.87
CA THR A 334 24.89 -1.34 6.89
C THR A 334 23.52 -1.63 7.53
N ILE A 335 23.46 -2.46 8.58
CA ILE A 335 22.23 -2.86 9.29
C ILE A 335 21.78 -1.77 10.28
N GLN A 336 22.69 -0.94 10.80
CA GLN A 336 22.36 0.15 11.73
C GLN A 336 21.82 1.44 11.07
N VAL A 337 21.49 1.42 9.77
CA VAL A 337 21.03 2.59 8.99
C VAL A 337 19.68 2.31 8.29
N GLN A 338 18.87 1.44 8.89
CA GLN A 338 17.47 1.16 8.52
C GLN A 338 16.59 1.14 9.78
#